data_AF-A0A640QKC0-F1
#
_entry.id   AF-A0A640QKC0-F1
#
_cell.length_a   1.000
_cell.length_b   1.000
_cell.length_c   1.000
_cell.angle_alpha   90.00
_cell.angle_beta   90.00
_cell.angle_gamma   90.00
#
_symmetry.space_group_name_H-M   'P 1'
#
loop_
_entity.id
_entity.type
_entity.pdbx_description
1 polymer ?
#
loop_
_entity_poly.entity_id
_entity_poly.type
_entity_poly.pdbx_seq_one_letter_code
_entity_poly.pdbx_strand_id
1 'polypeptide(L)' 'MEAAKSREIALAQAPTSLPGLPKGNYLILSFTTDFDSKTTMKVETLSMVEVDGEYKAIGYFIK' A
#
# COMPACT_ATOMS: atom_id res chain seq x y z
N MET A 1 12.26 8.53 -14.70
CA MET A 1 11.27 8.18 -13.67
C MET A 1 10.12 9.15 -13.84
N GLU A 2 8.94 8.67 -14.24
CA GLU A 2 7.74 9.51 -14.28
C GLU A 2 7.31 9.79 -12.83
N ALA A 3 7.10 11.05 -12.50
CA ALA A 3 6.63 11.47 -11.19
C ALA A 3 5.10 11.33 -11.13
N ALA A 4 4.56 10.78 -10.04
CA ALA A 4 3.12 10.73 -9.81
C ALA A 4 2.53 12.15 -9.81
N LYS A 5 1.51 12.39 -10.64
CA LYS A 5 0.85 13.69 -10.77
C LYS A 5 -0.17 13.92 -9.66
N SER A 6 -0.91 12.88 -9.30
CA SER A 6 -1.80 12.86 -8.14
C SER A 6 -1.79 11.48 -7.50
N ARG A 7 -1.98 11.45 -6.18
CA ARG A 7 -2.08 10.24 -5.38
C ARG A 7 -3.15 10.46 -4.33
N GLU A 8 -4.12 9.56 -4.30
CA GLU A 8 -5.22 9.60 -3.33
C GLU A 8 -5.30 8.27 -2.58
N ILE A 9 -5.61 8.31 -1.29
CA ILE A 9 -5.82 7.10 -0.50
C ILE A 9 -7.15 6.48 -0.95
N ALA A 10 -7.07 5.29 -1.52
CA ALA A 10 -8.24 4.50 -1.90
C ALA A 10 -8.71 3.61 -0.75
N LEU A 11 -7.76 3.09 0.04
CA LEU A 11 -8.05 2.16 1.12
C LEU A 11 -6.99 2.25 2.22
N ALA A 12 -7.44 2.14 3.47
CA ALA A 12 -6.59 1.96 4.64
C ALA A 12 -7.22 0.91 5.56
N GLN A 13 -6.50 -0.18 5.82
CA GLN A 13 -6.94 -1.26 6.70
C GLN A 13 -5.83 -1.64 7.67
N ALA A 14 -6.20 -1.91 8.92
CA ALA A 14 -5.26 -2.34 9.95
C ALA A 14 -5.62 -3.75 10.50
N PRO A 15 -5.50 -4.82 9.70
CA PRO A 15 -5.86 -6.15 10.16
C PRO A 15 -4.80 -6.71 11.11
N THR A 16 -5.21 -7.53 12.07
CA THR A 16 -4.30 -8.21 13.02
C THR A 16 -3.85 -9.61 12.53
N SER A 17 -4.20 -9.97 11.30
CA SER A 17 -3.84 -11.24 10.66
C SER A 17 -3.94 -11.15 9.14
N LEU A 18 -3.01 -11.79 8.44
CA LEU A 18 -3.03 -11.93 6.99
C LEU A 18 -2.85 -13.40 6.58
N PRO A 19 -3.47 -13.85 5.46
CA PRO A 19 -3.31 -15.22 4.99
C PRO A 19 -1.84 -15.58 4.74
N GLY A 20 -1.38 -16.69 5.32
CA GLY A 20 -0.01 -17.18 5.14
C GLY A 20 1.07 -16.43 5.91
N LEU A 21 0.70 -15.43 6.74
CA LEU A 21 1.63 -14.72 7.62
C LEU A 21 1.31 -15.01 9.10
N PRO A 22 2.29 -14.85 10.01
CA PRO A 22 2.04 -14.90 11.45
C PRO A 22 0.95 -13.91 11.91
N LYS A 23 0.47 -14.07 13.16
CA LYS A 23 -0.34 -13.02 13.77
C LYS A 23 0.52 -11.79 14.07
N GLY A 24 -0.02 -10.60 13.85
CA GLY A 24 0.68 -9.33 14.06
C GLY A 24 -0.18 -8.16 13.61
N ASN A 25 0.23 -6.94 13.95
CA ASN A 25 -0.49 -5.74 13.50
C ASN A 25 0.01 -5.38 12.10
N TYR A 26 -0.90 -5.42 11.13
CA TYR A 26 -0.60 -5.06 9.76
C TYR A 26 -1.25 -3.73 9.40
N LEU A 27 -0.66 -3.04 8.44
CA LEU A 27 -1.24 -1.86 7.83
C LEU A 27 -1.19 -2.03 6.31
N ILE A 28 -2.37 -2.05 5.69
CA ILE A 28 -2.55 -2.15 4.23
C ILE A 28 -3.08 -0.82 3.75
N LEU A 29 -2.30 -0.13 2.92
CA LEU A 29 -2.65 1.13 2.29
C LEU A 29 -2.72 0.92 0.79
N SER A 30 -3.83 1.28 0.16
CA SER A 30 -3.91 1.34 -1.30
C SER A 30 -4.14 2.78 -1.75
N PHE A 31 -3.46 3.14 -2.84
CA PHE A 31 -3.54 4.44 -3.45
C PHE A 31 -3.98 4.32 -4.89
N THR A 32 -4.86 5.23 -5.30
CA THR A 32 -5.12 5.46 -6.72
C THR A 32 -4.17 6.56 -7.17
N THR A 33 -3.30 6.23 -8.14
CA THR A 33 -2.24 7.12 -8.59
C THR A 33 -2.34 7.36 -10.09
N ASP A 34 -2.31 8.63 -10.46
CA ASP A 34 -2.19 9.08 -11.84
C ASP A 34 -0.71 9.38 -12.14
N PHE A 35 -0.08 8.54 -12.96
CA PHE A 35 1.32 8.69 -13.37
C PHE A 35 1.48 9.49 -14.68
N ASP A 36 0.51 9.41 -15.58
CA ASP A 36 0.37 10.26 -16.77
C ASP A 36 -1.10 10.29 -17.15
N SER A 37 -1.64 11.50 -17.29
CA SER A 37 -3.02 11.86 -17.68
C SER A 37 -3.56 11.18 -18.94
N LYS A 38 -2.74 10.41 -19.66
CA LYS A 38 -3.10 9.63 -20.85
C LYS A 38 -3.27 8.13 -20.59
N THR A 39 -2.97 7.65 -19.39
CA THR A 39 -2.96 6.23 -19.02
C THR A 39 -3.99 5.92 -17.93
N THR A 40 -4.49 4.68 -17.91
CA THR A 40 -5.37 4.17 -16.86
C THR A 40 -4.73 4.39 -15.49
N MET A 41 -5.50 4.96 -14.54
CA MET A 41 -5.09 5.11 -13.14
C MET A 41 -4.56 3.79 -12.59
N LYS A 42 -3.45 3.88 -11.86
CA LYS A 42 -2.77 2.71 -11.28
C LYS A 42 -3.12 2.57 -9.82
N VAL A 43 -3.24 1.33 -9.37
CA VAL A 43 -3.47 1.04 -7.95
C VAL A 43 -2.15 0.61 -7.33
N GLU A 44 -1.60 1.46 -6.47
CA GLU A 44 -0.47 1.11 -5.62
C GLU A 44 -1.00 0.50 -4.33
N THR A 45 -0.39 -0.56 -3.83
CA THR A 45 -0.68 -1.10 -2.50
C THR A 45 0.60 -1.28 -1.72
N LEU A 46 0.66 -0.68 -0.54
CA LEU A 46 1.72 -0.78 0.44
C LEU A 46 1.22 -1.63 1.61
N SER A 47 1.95 -2.70 1.89
CA SER A 47 1.70 -3.60 3.02
C SER A 47 2.82 -3.43 4.04
N MET A 48 2.43 -3.19 5.29
CA MET A 48 3.36 -2.99 6.40
C MET A 48 2.99 -3.89 7.58
N VAL A 49 3.97 -4.20 8.42
CA VAL A 49 3.79 -4.90 9.70
C VAL A 49 4.46 -4.11 10.80
N GLU A 50 3.83 -4.07 11.98
CA GLU A 50 4.43 -3.49 13.18
C GLU A 50 5.45 -4.46 13.78
N VAL A 51 6.67 -3.96 13.98
CA VAL A 51 7.77 -4.67 14.64
C VAL A 51 8.39 -3.70 15.64
N ASP A 52 8.37 -4.05 16.92
CA ASP A 52 8.95 -3.26 18.01
C ASP A 52 8.41 -1.80 18.07
N GLY A 53 7.12 -1.61 17.76
CA GLY A 53 6.45 -0.31 17.77
C GLY A 53 6.65 0.52 16.49
N GLU A 54 7.34 -0.02 15.49
CA GLU A 54 7.57 0.63 14.19
C GLU A 54 6.93 -0.16 13.04
N TYR A 55 6.27 0.54 12.12
CA TYR A 55 5.76 -0.08 10.90
C TYR A 55 6.89 -0.26 9.87
N LYS A 56 7.12 -1.50 9.46
CA LYS A 56 8.09 -1.88 8.44
C LYS A 56 7.36 -2.34 7.19
N ALA A 57 7.79 -1.84 6.02
CA ALA A 57 7.23 -2.26 4.75
C ALA A 57 7.62 -3.72 4.45
N ILE A 58 6.62 -4.55 4.16
CA ILE A 58 6.78 -5.97 3.81
C ILE A 58 6.36 -6.28 2.38
N GLY A 59 5.70 -5.34 1.71
CA GLY A 59 5.31 -5.50 0.33
C GLY A 59 4.89 -4.17 -0.30
N TYR A 60 5.19 -4.03 -1.57
CA TYR A 60 4.72 -2.93 -2.40
C TYR A 60 4.45 -3.47 -3.80
N PHE A 61 3.25 -3.21 -4.31
CA PHE A 61 2.90 -3.59 -5.68
C PHE A 61 2.07 -2.51 -6.37
N ILE A 62 2.18 -2.46 -7.70
CA ILE A 62 1.39 -1.58 -8.56
C ILE A 62 0.66 -2.44 -9.59
N LYS A 63 -0.62 -2.17 -9.83
CA LYS A 63 -1.43 -2.80 -10.90
C LYS A 63 -1.92 -1.74 -11.90
#